data_AF-A0A1G7P060-F1
#
_entry.id   AF-A0A1G7P060-F1
#
_cell.length_a   1.000
_cell.length_b   1.000
_cell.length_c   1.000
_cell.angle_alpha   90.00
_cell.angle_beta   90.00
_cell.angle_gamma   90.00
#
_symmetry.space_group_name_H-M   'P 1'
#
loop_
_entity.id
_entity.type
_entity.pdbx_description
1 polymer ?
#
loop_
_entity_poly.entity_id
_entity_poly.type
_entity_poly.pdbx_seq_one_letter_code
_entity_poly.pdbx_strand_id
1 'polypeptide(L)'
;MNKRNKFNFQNVINNIYSFWIEYPEFFEDVLAVTKKYENDRFKLSGYSLNYRNLYRILSEREREPEYISLEEYERMQLDVYNLRIKDPEAFDKFSRLIRKYVVFEEHGLNYSDFVKCLYKANEWISQKSRSITSKLLDAMKINDIELLGNAIINFNSTKREQS
;
A
#
# COMPACT_ATOMS: atom_id res chain seq x y z
N MET A 1 -23.75 -27.04 4.72
CA MET A 1 -23.39 -25.62 4.95
C MET A 1 -21.89 -25.45 4.83
N ASN A 2 -21.40 -24.96 3.68
CA ASN A 2 -19.98 -24.60 3.55
C ASN A 2 -19.76 -23.23 4.21
N LYS A 3 -19.16 -23.21 5.41
CA LYS A 3 -18.57 -21.99 5.97
C LYS A 3 -17.35 -21.66 5.10
N ARG A 4 -17.55 -20.94 3.98
CA ARG A 4 -16.45 -20.24 3.31
C ARG A 4 -15.89 -19.26 4.35
N ASN A 5 -14.69 -19.53 4.86
CA ASN A 5 -13.96 -18.56 5.67
C ASN A 5 -13.87 -17.27 4.86
N LYS A 6 -14.56 -16.23 5.32
CA LYS A 6 -14.59 -14.94 4.64
C LYS A 6 -13.20 -14.34 4.78
N PHE A 7 -12.47 -14.24 3.67
CA PHE A 7 -11.14 -13.65 3.64
C PHE A 7 -11.15 -12.27 4.33
N ASN A 8 -10.23 -12.03 5.26
CA ASN A 8 -10.24 -10.83 6.11
C ASN A 8 -9.45 -9.69 5.47
N PHE A 9 -10.12 -8.92 4.62
CA PHE A 9 -9.57 -7.71 3.99
C PHE A 9 -9.04 -6.70 5.01
N GLN A 10 -9.66 -6.58 6.19
CA GLN A 10 -9.22 -5.64 7.21
C GLN A 10 -7.84 -6.01 7.74
N ASN A 11 -7.55 -7.30 7.90
CA ASN A 11 -6.23 -7.74 8.31
C ASN A 11 -5.16 -7.33 7.28
N VAL A 12 -5.45 -7.48 5.98
CA VAL A 12 -4.52 -7.06 4.93
C VAL A 12 -4.27 -5.56 4.97
N ILE A 13 -5.34 -4.75 5.07
CA ILE A 13 -5.25 -3.29 5.18
C ILE A 13 -4.40 -2.90 6.40
N ASN A 14 -4.61 -3.53 7.55
CA ASN A 14 -3.84 -3.26 8.76
C ASN A 14 -2.36 -3.60 8.59
N ASN A 15 -2.02 -4.72 7.94
CA ASN A 15 -0.62 -5.09 7.72
C ASN A 15 0.05 -4.19 6.67
N ILE A 16 -0.69 -3.72 5.66
CA ILE A 16 -0.21 -2.69 4.74
C ILE A 16 0.02 -1.37 5.48
N TYR A 17 -0.87 -0.99 6.40
CA TYR A 17 -0.69 0.19 7.24
C TYR A 17 0.54 0.05 8.14
N SER A 18 0.74 -1.09 8.81
CA SER A 18 1.96 -1.39 9.57
C SER A 18 3.22 -1.32 8.72
N PHE A 19 3.17 -1.77 7.46
CA PHE A 19 4.27 -1.61 6.54
C PHE A 19 4.57 -0.13 6.24
N TRP A 20 3.55 0.69 5.95
CA TRP A 20 3.72 2.14 5.71
C TRP A 20 4.33 2.86 6.90
N ILE A 21 3.99 2.45 8.12
CA ILE A 21 4.54 2.99 9.35
C ILE A 21 6.06 2.80 9.41
N GLU A 22 6.54 1.59 9.09
CA GLU A 22 7.95 1.25 9.10
C GLU A 22 8.69 1.86 7.89
N TYR A 23 8.06 1.89 6.72
CA TYR A 23 8.67 2.29 5.44
C TYR A 23 7.80 3.29 4.65
N PRO A 24 7.59 4.51 5.17
CA PRO A 24 6.64 5.46 4.58
C PRO A 24 7.08 5.95 3.19
N GLU A 25 8.36 6.25 3.00
CA GLU A 25 8.88 6.74 1.71
C GLU A 25 8.78 5.66 0.62
N PHE A 26 9.19 4.44 0.94
CA PHE A 26 9.10 3.31 0.02
C PHE A 26 7.63 3.00 -0.34
N PHE A 27 6.71 3.10 0.61
CA PHE A 27 5.29 2.92 0.36
C PHE A 27 4.74 3.95 -0.65
N GLU A 28 5.13 5.23 -0.53
CA GLU A 28 4.76 6.26 -1.49
C GLU A 28 5.33 5.98 -2.88
N ASP A 29 6.58 5.51 -2.97
CA ASP A 29 7.17 5.11 -4.25
C ASP A 29 6.41 3.93 -4.90
N VAL A 30 6.06 2.91 -4.12
CA VAL A 30 5.24 1.78 -4.57
C VAL A 30 3.88 2.28 -5.06
N LEU A 31 3.24 3.19 -4.33
CA LEU A 31 1.98 3.79 -4.75
C LEU A 31 2.12 4.58 -6.05
N ALA A 32 3.21 5.32 -6.23
CA ALA A 32 3.48 6.07 -7.45
C ALA A 32 3.62 5.15 -8.66
N VAL A 33 4.42 4.07 -8.53
CA VAL A 33 4.55 3.04 -9.57
C VAL A 33 3.22 2.34 -9.84
N THR A 34 2.45 2.03 -8.78
CA THR A 34 1.13 1.41 -8.93
C THR A 34 0.19 2.30 -9.74
N LYS A 35 0.11 3.60 -9.41
CA LYS A 35 -0.72 4.58 -10.13
C LYS A 35 -0.26 4.77 -11.58
N LYS A 36 1.05 4.71 -11.86
CA LYS A 36 1.61 4.82 -13.21
C LYS A 36 1.04 3.75 -14.17
N TYR A 37 0.75 2.55 -13.65
CA TYR A 37 0.20 1.43 -14.42
C TYR A 37 -1.30 1.21 -14.21
N GLU A 38 -2.00 2.18 -13.62
CA GLU A 38 -3.46 2.16 -13.54
C GLU A 38 -4.07 2.26 -14.94
N ASN A 39 -5.09 1.45 -15.21
CA ASN A 39 -5.85 1.50 -16.46
C ASN A 39 -7.35 1.66 -16.19
N ASP A 40 -8.10 2.10 -17.20
CA ASP A 40 -9.53 2.37 -17.07
C ASP A 40 -10.34 1.11 -16.74
N ARG A 41 -9.83 -0.07 -17.12
CA ARG A 41 -10.45 -1.35 -16.74
C ARG A 41 -10.45 -1.55 -15.23
N PHE A 42 -9.39 -1.15 -14.52
CA PHE A 42 -9.39 -1.17 -13.06
C PHE A 42 -10.46 -0.25 -12.48
N LYS A 43 -10.56 0.98 -13.00
CA LYS A 43 -11.53 1.97 -12.52
C LYS A 43 -12.98 1.49 -12.68
N LEU A 44 -13.27 0.82 -13.81
CA LEU A 44 -14.62 0.34 -14.14
C LEU A 44 -14.99 -0.99 -13.47
N SER A 45 -14.03 -1.92 -13.34
CA SER A 45 -14.32 -3.31 -12.93
C SER A 45 -13.62 -3.77 -11.65
N GLY A 46 -12.74 -2.94 -11.08
CA GLY A 46 -11.89 -3.30 -9.94
C GLY A 46 -10.88 -4.41 -10.26
N TYR A 47 -10.58 -4.65 -11.54
CA TYR A 47 -9.67 -5.69 -12.00
C TYR A 47 -8.72 -5.15 -13.08
N SER A 48 -7.43 -5.48 -12.98
CA SER A 48 -6.42 -5.10 -13.97
C SER A 48 -5.35 -6.17 -14.15
N LEU A 49 -5.10 -6.52 -15.41
CA LEU A 49 -4.01 -7.40 -15.82
C LEU A 49 -2.65 -6.70 -15.69
N ASN A 50 -2.59 -5.37 -15.87
CA ASN A 50 -1.37 -4.59 -15.64
C ASN A 50 -0.93 -4.73 -14.18
N TYR A 51 -1.87 -4.67 -13.22
CA TYR A 51 -1.56 -4.91 -11.81
C TYR A 51 -1.15 -6.35 -11.54
N ARG A 52 -1.74 -7.33 -12.23
CA ARG A 52 -1.26 -8.71 -12.14
C ARG A 52 0.20 -8.83 -12.57
N ASN A 53 0.60 -8.23 -13.69
CA ASN A 53 1.97 -8.28 -14.18
C ASN A 53 2.92 -7.51 -13.24
N LEU A 54 2.59 -6.27 -12.89
CA LEU A 54 3.39 -5.44 -11.98
C LEU A 54 3.63 -6.13 -10.63
N TYR A 55 2.57 -6.65 -10.00
CA TYR A 55 2.70 -7.26 -8.68
C TYR A 55 3.30 -8.67 -8.71
N ARG A 56 3.32 -9.35 -9.86
CA ARG A 56 4.16 -10.54 -10.05
C ARG A 56 5.64 -10.17 -10.03
N ILE A 57 6.04 -9.07 -10.68
CA ILE A 57 7.43 -8.59 -10.62
C ILE A 57 7.77 -8.17 -9.18
N LEU A 58 6.92 -7.35 -8.53
CA LEU A 58 7.13 -6.93 -7.13
C LEU A 58 7.20 -8.08 -6.13
N SER A 59 6.62 -9.25 -6.45
CA SER A 59 6.66 -10.44 -5.60
C SER A 59 7.68 -11.49 -6.04
N GLU A 60 8.54 -11.16 -7.01
CA GLU A 60 9.57 -12.05 -7.58
C GLU A 60 8.98 -13.35 -8.17
N ARG A 61 7.83 -13.23 -8.86
CA ARG A 61 7.09 -14.33 -9.49
C ARG A 61 6.82 -14.06 -10.97
N GLU A 62 7.82 -13.51 -11.63
CA GLU A 62 7.78 -13.17 -13.05
C GLU A 62 7.40 -14.37 -13.92
N ARG A 63 6.65 -14.08 -14.98
CA ARG A 63 6.19 -15.01 -16.01
C ARG A 63 6.10 -14.23 -17.31
N GLU A 64 5.84 -14.91 -18.41
CA GLU A 64 5.55 -14.22 -19.68
C GLU A 64 4.45 -13.16 -19.49
N PRO A 65 4.63 -11.96 -20.08
CA PRO A 65 3.69 -10.87 -19.92
C PRO A 65 2.33 -11.25 -20.48
N GLU A 66 1.29 -11.11 -19.66
CA GLU A 66 -0.08 -11.35 -20.06
C GLU A 66 -0.72 -10.03 -20.54
N TYR A 67 -1.11 -9.95 -21.81
CA TYR A 67 -1.94 -8.86 -22.37
C TYR A 67 -1.35 -7.44 -22.29
N ILE A 68 -0.02 -7.30 -22.29
CA ILE A 68 0.70 -6.03 -22.44
C ILE A 68 1.83 -6.20 -23.47
N SER A 69 2.34 -5.09 -24.02
CA SER A 69 3.51 -5.17 -24.91
C SER A 69 4.77 -5.52 -24.12
N LEU A 70 5.75 -6.13 -24.80
CA LEU A 70 7.05 -6.43 -24.20
C LEU A 70 7.71 -5.16 -23.65
N GLU A 71 7.67 -4.07 -24.43
CA GLU A 71 8.21 -2.77 -24.04
C GLU A 71 7.56 -2.21 -22.76
N GLU A 72 6.24 -2.40 -22.58
CA GLU A 72 5.56 -1.99 -21.36
C GLU A 72 5.98 -2.86 -20.17
N TYR A 73 6.15 -4.17 -20.39
CA TYR A 73 6.62 -5.10 -19.36
C TYR A 73 8.06 -4.80 -18.92
N GLU A 74 8.96 -4.52 -19.86
CA GLU A 74 10.35 -4.13 -19.57
C GLU A 74 10.40 -2.82 -18.77
N ARG A 75 9.52 -1.86 -19.08
CA ARG A 75 9.37 -0.65 -18.25
C ARG A 75 8.94 -0.98 -16.82
N MET A 76 7.99 -1.90 -16.64
CA MET A 76 7.57 -2.33 -15.30
C MET A 76 8.73 -2.98 -14.54
N GLN A 77 9.52 -3.84 -15.21
CA GLN A 77 10.69 -4.47 -14.61
C GLN A 77 11.71 -3.43 -14.16
N LEU A 78 11.98 -2.41 -14.98
CA LEU A 78 12.90 -1.33 -14.63
C LEU A 78 12.41 -0.49 -13.44
N ASP A 79 11.13 -0.13 -13.40
CA ASP A 79 10.57 0.60 -12.26
C ASP A 79 10.66 -0.22 -10.96
N VAL A 80 10.37 -1.51 -11.02
CA VAL A 80 10.47 -2.41 -9.86
C VAL A 80 11.93 -2.61 -9.44
N TYR A 81 12.85 -2.70 -10.39
CA TYR A 81 14.29 -2.73 -10.12
C TYR A 81 14.74 -1.45 -9.40
N ASN A 82 14.25 -0.28 -9.82
CA ASN A 82 14.55 0.99 -9.18
C ASN A 82 14.04 1.05 -7.73
N LEU A 83 12.87 0.48 -7.43
CA LEU A 83 12.39 0.33 -6.05
C LEU A 83 13.35 -0.55 -5.23
N ARG A 84 13.75 -1.70 -5.80
CA ARG A 84 14.63 -2.67 -5.13
C ARG A 84 15.99 -2.08 -4.76
N ILE A 85 16.61 -1.31 -5.66
CA ILE A 85 17.93 -0.71 -5.39
C ILE A 85 17.84 0.46 -4.41
N LYS A 86 16.70 1.16 -4.36
CA LYS A 86 16.49 2.33 -3.49
C LYS A 86 16.41 1.91 -2.03
N ASP A 87 15.62 0.87 -1.73
CA ASP A 87 15.50 0.31 -0.39
C ASP A 87 15.29 -1.22 -0.46
N PRO A 88 16.38 -2.01 -0.45
CA PRO A 88 16.30 -3.46 -0.59
C PRO A 88 15.56 -4.16 0.56
N GLU A 89 15.61 -3.61 1.77
CA GLU A 89 14.97 -4.20 2.94
C GLU A 89 13.45 -3.99 2.89
N ALA A 90 13.01 -2.75 2.62
CA ALA A 90 11.60 -2.44 2.43
C ALA A 90 11.01 -3.24 1.26
N PHE A 91 11.79 -3.39 0.18
CA PHE A 91 11.41 -4.20 -0.98
C PHE A 91 11.15 -5.66 -0.61
N ASP A 92 12.09 -6.32 0.09
CA ASP A 92 11.91 -7.72 0.49
C ASP A 92 10.70 -7.88 1.44
N LYS A 93 10.53 -6.98 2.41
CA LYS A 93 9.37 -6.97 3.30
C LYS A 93 8.05 -6.80 2.53
N PHE A 94 7.98 -5.87 1.58
CA PHE A 94 6.79 -5.66 0.76
C PHE A 94 6.50 -6.84 -0.17
N SER A 95 7.54 -7.40 -0.81
CA SER A 95 7.44 -8.61 -1.64
C SER A 95 6.87 -9.78 -0.85
N ARG A 96 7.37 -10.00 0.38
CA ARG A 96 6.83 -11.03 1.30
C ARG A 96 5.38 -10.76 1.69
N LEU A 97 5.00 -9.49 1.88
CA LEU A 97 3.62 -9.09 2.18
C LEU A 97 2.66 -9.47 1.04
N ILE A 98 3.04 -9.18 -0.21
CA ILE A 98 2.27 -9.60 -1.39
C ILE A 98 2.14 -11.12 -1.42
N ARG A 99 3.28 -11.84 -1.29
CA ARG A 99 3.28 -13.31 -1.33
C ARG A 99 2.38 -13.91 -0.24
N LYS A 100 2.46 -13.40 1.00
CA LYS A 100 1.62 -13.85 2.13
C LYS A 100 0.13 -13.84 1.78
N TYR A 101 -0.38 -12.74 1.24
CA TYR A 101 -1.82 -12.57 1.05
C TYR A 101 -2.35 -13.00 -0.32
N VAL A 102 -1.50 -12.99 -1.35
CA VAL A 102 -1.91 -13.33 -2.73
C VAL A 102 -1.60 -14.79 -3.07
N VAL A 103 -0.65 -15.42 -2.39
CA VAL A 103 -0.06 -16.69 -2.84
C VAL A 103 -0.21 -17.82 -1.84
N PHE A 104 -0.03 -17.55 -0.55
CA PHE A 104 0.13 -18.60 0.46
C PHE A 104 -1.15 -19.03 1.17
N GLU A 105 -2.25 -18.30 1.04
CA GLU A 105 -3.54 -18.70 1.63
C GLU A 105 -4.40 -19.46 0.62
N GLU A 106 -5.02 -20.57 1.05
CA GLU A 106 -5.94 -21.43 0.27
C GLU A 106 -7.17 -20.66 -0.27
N HIS A 107 -7.35 -19.41 0.19
CA HIS A 107 -8.35 -18.42 -0.24
C HIS A 107 -7.73 -17.02 -0.47
N GLY A 108 -6.44 -16.97 -0.84
CA GLY A 108 -5.69 -15.73 -1.01
C GLY A 108 -6.34 -14.73 -1.96
N LEU A 109 -6.03 -13.44 -1.77
CA LEU A 109 -6.48 -12.38 -2.65
C LEU A 109 -5.91 -12.57 -4.05
N ASN A 110 -6.64 -12.12 -5.07
CA ASN A 110 -5.97 -11.83 -6.34
C ASN A 110 -5.20 -10.51 -6.24
N TYR A 111 -4.27 -10.28 -7.17
CA TYR A 111 -3.45 -9.06 -7.20
C TYR A 111 -4.28 -7.77 -7.22
N SER A 112 -5.39 -7.72 -7.96
CA SER A 112 -6.23 -6.52 -8.02
C SER A 112 -6.90 -6.23 -6.68
N ASP A 113 -7.30 -7.24 -5.94
CA ASP A 113 -7.87 -7.06 -4.59
C ASP A 113 -6.81 -6.64 -3.57
N PHE A 114 -5.57 -7.13 -3.70
CA PHE A 114 -4.45 -6.62 -2.91
C PHE A 114 -4.22 -5.12 -3.19
N VAL A 115 -4.27 -4.70 -4.46
CA VAL A 115 -4.19 -3.28 -4.83
C VAL A 115 -5.34 -2.45 -4.24
N LYS A 116 -6.56 -2.98 -4.18
CA LYS A 116 -7.66 -2.30 -3.48
C LYS A 116 -7.37 -2.12 -1.99
N CYS A 117 -6.78 -3.13 -1.33
CA CYS A 117 -6.34 -2.98 0.06
C CYS A 117 -5.26 -1.90 0.19
N LEU A 118 -4.32 -1.83 -0.76
CA LEU A 118 -3.29 -0.80 -0.80
C LEU A 118 -3.89 0.61 -0.89
N TYR A 119 -4.83 0.84 -1.79
CA TYR A 119 -5.53 2.12 -1.91
C TYR A 119 -6.34 2.45 -0.65
N LYS A 120 -7.05 1.47 -0.07
CA LYS A 120 -7.79 1.68 1.20
C LYS A 120 -6.88 2.04 2.36
N ALA A 121 -5.71 1.41 2.47
CA ALA A 121 -4.71 1.78 3.46
C ALA A 121 -4.25 3.24 3.24
N ASN A 122 -3.96 3.62 1.99
CA ASN A 122 -3.58 4.98 1.64
C ASN A 122 -4.67 6.04 1.96
N GLU A 123 -5.94 5.72 1.69
CA GLU A 123 -7.08 6.57 2.06
C GLU A 123 -7.15 6.76 3.58
N TRP A 124 -7.00 5.67 4.33
CA TRP A 124 -7.00 5.72 5.79
C TRP A 124 -5.84 6.56 6.34
N ILE A 125 -4.64 6.39 5.80
CA ILE A 125 -3.46 7.20 6.12
C ILE A 125 -3.77 8.68 5.86
N SER A 126 -4.29 9.00 4.68
CA SER A 126 -4.62 10.37 4.27
C SER A 126 -5.68 11.02 5.18
N GLN A 127 -6.73 10.28 5.55
CA GLN A 127 -7.78 10.77 6.45
C GLN A 127 -7.25 11.04 7.86
N LYS A 128 -6.41 10.13 8.39
CA LYS A 128 -5.79 10.29 9.71
C LYS A 128 -4.89 11.52 9.75
N SER A 129 -4.07 11.71 8.73
CA SER A 129 -3.20 12.89 8.59
C SER A 129 -4.01 14.20 8.52
N ARG A 130 -5.06 14.27 7.70
CA ARG A 130 -5.94 15.46 7.63
C ARG A 130 -6.61 15.78 8.95
N SER A 131 -7.09 14.77 9.68
CA SER A 131 -7.71 14.96 10.99
C SER A 131 -6.73 15.59 11.99
N ILE A 132 -5.48 15.15 12.01
CA ILE A 132 -4.43 15.72 12.87
C ILE A 132 -4.11 17.15 12.45
N THR A 133 -3.93 17.41 11.16
CA THR A 133 -3.66 18.77 10.65
C THR A 133 -4.77 19.75 11.00
N SER A 134 -6.04 19.36 10.87
CA SER A 134 -7.17 20.22 11.26
C SER A 134 -7.13 20.58 12.74
N LYS A 135 -6.89 19.58 13.62
CA LYS A 135 -6.79 19.81 15.07
C LYS A 135 -5.64 20.76 15.43
N LEU A 136 -4.49 20.61 14.76
CA LEU A 136 -3.36 21.52 14.94
C LEU A 136 -3.70 22.94 14.51
N LEU A 137 -4.32 23.11 13.34
CA LEU A 137 -4.73 24.43 12.84
C LEU A 137 -5.75 25.11 13.77
N ASP A 138 -6.71 24.37 14.30
CA ASP A 138 -7.70 24.92 15.23
C ASP A 138 -7.07 25.29 16.58
N ALA A 139 -6.13 24.49 17.08
CA ALA A 139 -5.37 24.81 18.29
C ALA A 139 -4.48 26.06 18.09
N MET A 140 -3.87 26.22 16.92
CA MET A 140 -3.10 27.43 16.56
C MET A 140 -3.99 28.68 16.48
N LYS A 141 -5.23 28.57 15.99
CA LYS A 141 -6.17 29.71 15.94
C LYS A 141 -6.62 30.18 17.32
N ILE A 142 -6.68 29.27 18.29
CA ILE A 142 -7.22 29.53 19.63
C ILE A 142 -6.10 29.86 20.64
N ASN A 143 -4.82 29.83 20.23
CA ASN A 143 -3.65 29.95 21.12
C ASN A 143 -3.69 28.94 22.30
N ASP A 144 -4.32 27.78 22.09
CA ASP A 144 -4.47 26.76 23.11
C ASP A 144 -3.22 25.86 23.13
N ILE A 145 -2.27 26.23 24.00
CA ILE A 145 -0.98 25.55 24.16
C ILE A 145 -1.16 24.09 24.61
N GLU A 146 -2.20 23.79 25.39
CA GLU A 146 -2.46 22.44 25.89
C GLU A 146 -3.02 21.55 24.77
N LEU A 147 -3.90 22.10 23.94
CA LEU A 147 -4.45 21.42 22.76
C LEU A 147 -3.39 21.21 21.67
N LEU A 148 -2.46 22.16 21.51
CA LEU A 148 -1.26 22.01 20.67
C LEU A 148 -0.34 20.90 21.20
N GLY A 149 -0.07 20.89 22.50
CA GLY A 149 0.72 19.85 23.15
C GLY A 149 0.13 18.46 22.93
N ASN A 150 -1.18 18.30 23.13
CA ASN A 150 -1.88 17.03 22.93
C ASN A 150 -1.93 16.60 21.45
N ALA A 151 -2.04 17.53 20.51
CA ALA A 151 -2.02 17.21 19.08
C ALA A 151 -0.61 16.77 18.60
N ILE A 152 0.44 17.43 19.09
CA ILE A 152 1.84 17.07 18.81
C ILE A 152 2.21 15.74 19.47
N ILE A 153 1.79 15.52 20.72
CA ILE A 153 1.99 14.26 21.43
C ILE A 153 1.28 13.14 20.69
N ASN A 154 0.03 13.32 20.25
CA ASN A 154 -0.67 12.32 19.44
C ASN A 154 0.03 12.04 18.10
N PHE A 155 0.54 13.07 17.42
CA PHE A 155 1.32 12.87 16.19
C PHE A 155 2.59 12.04 16.45
N ASN A 156 3.30 12.32 17.55
CA ASN A 156 4.53 11.64 17.91
C ASN A 156 4.31 10.27 18.57
N SER A 157 3.21 10.05 19.29
CA SER A 157 2.84 8.74 19.83
C SER A 157 2.37 7.80 18.72
N THR A 158 1.68 8.33 17.69
CA THR A 158 1.44 7.56 16.48
C THR A 158 2.76 7.13 15.83
N LYS A 159 3.86 7.90 15.95
CA LYS A 159 5.20 7.48 15.49
C LYS A 159 5.93 6.53 16.46
N ARG A 160 5.66 6.57 17.78
CA ARG A 160 6.41 5.85 18.83
C ARG A 160 5.76 4.56 19.34
N GLU A 161 4.44 4.40 19.27
CA GLU A 161 3.76 3.11 19.55
C GLU A 161 3.98 2.07 18.43
N GLN A 162 4.95 2.35 17.56
CA GLN A 162 5.23 1.72 16.27
C GLN A 162 6.74 1.48 16.07
N SER A 163 7.51 1.60 17.16
CA SER A 163 8.90 1.13 17.33
C SER A 163 8.89 -0.10 18.24
#